data_AF-X1UIB6-F1
#
_entry.id   AF-X1UIB6-F1
#
_cell.length_a   1.000
_cell.length_b   1.000
_cell.length_c   1.000
_cell.angle_alpha   90.00
_cell.angle_beta   90.00
_cell.angle_gamma   90.00
#
_symmetry.space_group_name_H-M   'P 1'
#
loop_
_entity.id
_entity.type
_entity.pdbx_description
1 polymer ?
#
loop_
_entity_poly.entity_id
_entity_poly.type
_entity_poly.pdbx_seq_one_letter_code
_entity_poly.pdbx_strand_id
1 'polypeptide(L)'
;QDMEYRAVKGNTSFGIETILREGLNVPVTDRERTLIDGMNGLKYVGGLEEYFKSVELFPSINFDRIIEYLAGFNKKILCAKIGFLLSYFEKRWGFPDNHKKEIKAHLGARINYLSDEREEAILNKEWGLMIPVRLKSLLEEY
;
A
#
# COMPACT_ATOMS: atom_id res chain seq x y z
N GLN A 1 17.83 -13.24 19.37
CA GLN A 1 17.60 -11.93 18.74
C GLN A 1 16.78 -11.12 19.71
N ASP A 2 17.27 -9.98 20.16
CA ASP A 2 16.51 -9.08 21.03
C ASP A 2 15.45 -8.38 20.18
N MET A 3 14.20 -8.49 20.62
CA MET A 3 13.06 -7.90 19.93
C MET A 3 12.88 -6.46 20.43
N GLU A 4 13.08 -5.47 19.55
CA GLU A 4 12.93 -4.06 19.89
C GLU A 4 11.53 -3.57 19.49
N TYR A 5 10.82 -2.94 20.43
CA TYR A 5 9.53 -2.33 20.18
C TYR A 5 9.67 -0.83 19.96
N ARG A 6 9.13 -0.34 18.85
CA ARG A 6 9.09 1.10 18.55
C ARG A 6 7.65 1.55 18.29
N ALA A 7 7.19 2.49 19.11
CA ALA A 7 5.92 3.16 18.87
C ALA A 7 6.03 4.07 17.63
N VAL A 8 5.14 3.87 16.66
CA VAL A 8 4.99 4.74 15.48
C VAL A 8 3.69 5.50 15.64
N LYS A 9 3.77 6.84 15.68
CA LYS A 9 2.59 7.69 15.79
C LYS A 9 1.83 7.70 14.46
N GLY A 10 0.73 6.97 14.37
CA GLY A 10 -0.18 6.96 13.22
C GLY A 10 -1.43 7.79 13.48
N ASN A 11 -2.14 8.18 12.41
CA ASN A 11 -3.51 8.68 12.54
C ASN A 11 -4.45 7.50 12.82
N THR A 12 -5.09 7.46 13.99
CA THR A 12 -6.04 6.41 14.39
C THR A 12 -7.50 6.82 14.21
N SER A 13 -7.78 7.92 13.51
CA SER A 13 -9.15 8.44 13.36
C SER A 13 -10.02 7.69 12.34
N PHE A 14 -9.45 6.78 11.56
CA PHE A 14 -10.16 6.01 10.53
C PHE A 14 -9.50 4.64 10.31
N GLY A 15 -10.28 3.69 9.78
CA GLY A 15 -9.80 2.35 9.45
C GLY A 15 -9.32 1.54 10.64
N ILE A 16 -9.96 1.72 11.80
CA ILE A 16 -9.72 0.94 13.02
C ILE A 16 -10.91 0.03 13.28
N GLU A 17 -10.63 -1.25 13.49
CA GLU A 17 -11.60 -2.24 13.96
C GLU A 17 -11.14 -2.83 15.30
N THR A 18 -12.06 -3.45 16.04
CA THR A 18 -11.74 -4.11 17.30
C THR A 18 -11.85 -5.61 17.11
N ILE A 19 -10.79 -6.33 17.46
CA ILE A 19 -10.76 -7.80 17.46
C ILE A 19 -10.66 -8.33 18.89
N LEU A 20 -11.23 -9.51 19.12
CA LEU A 20 -11.08 -10.23 20.39
C LEU A 20 -9.85 -11.14 20.29
N ARG A 21 -8.87 -10.95 21.18
CA ARG A 21 -7.67 -11.78 21.30
C ARG A 21 -7.48 -12.17 22.74
N GLU A 22 -7.53 -13.47 23.03
CA GLU A 22 -7.33 -14.00 24.39
C GLU A 22 -8.22 -13.33 25.45
N GLY A 23 -9.47 -12.99 25.09
CA GLY A 23 -10.43 -12.32 25.97
C GLY A 23 -10.26 -10.79 26.06
N LEU A 24 -9.28 -10.21 25.35
CA LEU A 24 -9.04 -8.78 25.31
C LEU A 24 -9.52 -8.16 23.99
N ASN A 25 -10.21 -7.03 24.09
CA ASN A 25 -10.55 -6.21 22.93
C ASN A 25 -9.32 -5.40 22.51
N VAL A 26 -8.79 -5.70 21.32
CA VAL A 26 -7.59 -5.07 20.78
C VAL A 26 -7.98 -4.25 19.55
N PRO A 27 -7.72 -2.92 19.53
CA PRO A 27 -7.90 -2.11 18.34
C PRO A 27 -6.79 -2.42 17.32
N VAL A 28 -7.17 -2.66 16.08
CA VAL A 28 -6.27 -2.94 14.96
C VAL A 28 -6.69 -2.14 13.73
N THR A 29 -5.78 -1.92 12.80
CA THR A 29 -6.16 -1.39 11.49
C THR A 29 -6.94 -2.43 10.71
N ASP A 30 -7.99 -2.00 10.00
CA ASP A 30 -8.64 -2.86 9.02
C ASP A 30 -7.69 -3.15 7.84
N ARG A 31 -8.13 -3.99 6.91
CA ARG A 31 -7.30 -4.46 5.80
C ARG A 31 -6.85 -3.34 4.88
N GLU A 32 -7.78 -2.50 4.42
CA GLU A 32 -7.50 -1.41 3.50
C GLU A 32 -6.58 -0.37 4.16
N ARG A 33 -6.76 -0.11 5.45
CA ARG A 33 -5.88 0.76 6.22
C ARG A 33 -4.49 0.17 6.38
N THR A 34 -4.39 -1.12 6.71
CA THR A 34 -3.12 -1.85 6.83
C THR A 34 -2.34 -1.82 5.52
N LEU A 35 -3.02 -2.02 4.39
CA LEU A 35 -2.44 -1.92 3.06
C LEU A 35 -1.81 -0.54 2.85
N ILE A 36 -2.53 0.55 3.12
CA ILE A 36 -2.01 1.91 2.92
C ILE A 36 -0.89 2.26 3.90
N ASP A 37 -1.02 1.87 5.17
CA ASP A 37 0.02 2.10 6.19
C ASP A 37 1.33 1.40 5.82
N GLY A 38 1.26 0.15 5.35
CA GLY A 38 2.45 -0.58 4.91
C GLY A 38 3.16 0.10 3.75
N MET A 39 2.42 0.56 2.73
CA MET A 39 3.02 1.31 1.61
C MET A 39 3.60 2.66 2.03
N ASN A 40 2.95 3.34 2.98
CA ASN A 40 3.42 4.60 3.54
C ASN A 40 4.64 4.43 4.48
N GLY A 41 4.90 3.21 4.92
CA GLY A 41 5.93 2.88 5.90
C GLY A 41 6.65 1.57 5.59
N LEU A 42 7.13 1.39 4.35
CA LEU A 42 7.74 0.14 3.89
C LEU A 42 8.83 -0.41 4.82
N LYS A 43 9.63 0.48 5.42
CA LYS A 43 10.67 0.12 6.40
C LYS A 43 10.14 -0.59 7.66
N TYR A 44 8.85 -0.48 7.96
CA TYR A 44 8.19 -1.12 9.10
C TYR A 44 7.54 -2.46 8.76
N VAL A 45 7.51 -2.84 7.48
CA VAL A 45 6.85 -4.06 6.98
C VAL A 45 7.81 -4.96 6.21
N GLY A 46 9.11 -4.88 6.51
CA GLY A 46 10.14 -5.71 5.88
C GLY A 46 10.59 -5.25 4.50
N GLY A 47 10.22 -4.04 4.07
CA GLY A 47 10.56 -3.49 2.76
C GLY A 47 9.52 -3.82 1.68
N LEU A 48 9.86 -3.48 0.43
CA LEU A 48 8.91 -3.55 -0.69
C LEU A 48 8.46 -4.98 -1.02
N GLU A 49 9.37 -5.94 -1.01
CA GLU A 49 9.10 -7.32 -1.42
C GLU A 49 8.20 -8.04 -0.40
N GLU A 50 8.58 -8.02 0.88
CA GLU A 50 7.80 -8.65 1.95
C GLU A 50 6.42 -8.00 2.10
N TYR A 51 6.33 -6.70 1.84
CA TYR A 51 5.04 -6.01 1.75
C TYR A 51 4.17 -6.55 0.61
N PHE A 52 4.70 -6.69 -0.62
CA PHE A 52 3.94 -7.23 -1.75
C PHE A 52 3.48 -8.67 -1.49
N LYS A 53 4.37 -9.54 -0.99
CA LYS A 53 4.03 -10.93 -0.61
C LYS A 53 2.93 -10.98 0.44
N SER A 54 3.02 -10.13 1.47
CA SER A 54 2.01 -10.07 2.54
C SER A 54 0.66 -9.58 2.03
N VAL A 55 0.67 -8.57 1.17
CA VAL A 55 -0.53 -7.97 0.58
C VAL A 55 -1.21 -8.93 -0.40
N GLU A 56 -0.46 -9.74 -1.15
CA GLU A 56 -1.02 -10.76 -2.04
C GLU A 56 -1.93 -11.75 -1.30
N LEU A 57 -1.65 -12.05 -0.03
CA LEU A 57 -2.46 -12.96 0.79
C LEU A 57 -3.84 -12.39 1.15
N PHE A 58 -4.10 -11.11 0.90
CA PHE A 58 -5.40 -10.52 1.19
C PHE A 58 -6.49 -11.14 0.30
N PRO A 59 -7.62 -11.57 0.88
CA PRO A 59 -8.66 -12.29 0.14
C PRO A 59 -9.46 -11.37 -0.80
N SER A 60 -9.62 -10.10 -0.42
CA SER A 60 -10.34 -9.09 -1.17
C SER A 60 -9.92 -7.69 -0.73
N ILE A 61 -10.29 -6.69 -1.52
CA ILE A 61 -10.10 -5.26 -1.22
C ILE A 61 -11.43 -4.54 -1.42
N ASN A 62 -11.77 -3.66 -0.48
CA ASN A 62 -12.82 -2.66 -0.67
C ASN A 62 -12.22 -1.38 -1.28
N PHE A 63 -12.43 -1.16 -2.58
CA PHE A 63 -11.86 -0.01 -3.28
C PHE A 63 -12.41 1.35 -2.82
N ASP A 64 -13.65 1.42 -2.33
CA ASP A 64 -14.23 2.66 -1.81
C ASP A 64 -13.51 3.09 -0.52
N ARG A 65 -13.22 2.13 0.37
CA ARG A 65 -12.41 2.39 1.58
C ARG A 65 -11.00 2.84 1.23
N ILE A 66 -10.38 2.27 0.19
CA ILE A 66 -9.05 2.72 -0.26
C ILE A 66 -9.09 4.21 -0.65
N ILE A 67 -10.10 4.63 -1.42
CA ILE A 67 -10.24 6.03 -1.82
C ILE A 67 -10.46 6.93 -0.60
N GLU A 68 -11.38 6.55 0.29
CA GLU A 68 -11.65 7.27 1.54
C GLU A 68 -10.37 7.44 2.38
N TYR A 69 -9.60 6.38 2.55
CA TYR A 69 -8.39 6.39 3.37
C TYR A 69 -7.27 7.18 2.70
N LEU A 70 -7.08 7.08 1.37
CA LEU A 70 -6.14 7.91 0.63
C LEU A 70 -6.43 9.41 0.81
N ALA A 71 -7.71 9.80 0.81
CA ALA A 71 -8.13 11.16 1.12
C ALA A 71 -7.76 11.55 2.57
N GLY A 72 -7.98 10.65 3.53
CA GLY A 72 -7.60 10.82 4.94
C GLY A 72 -6.09 11.00 5.16
N PHE A 73 -5.24 10.35 4.36
CA PHE A 73 -3.78 10.56 4.40
C PHE A 73 -3.34 11.87 3.74
N ASN A 74 -4.10 12.35 2.75
CA ASN A 74 -3.81 13.57 1.99
C ASN A 74 -2.37 13.61 1.43
N LYS A 75 -1.91 12.50 0.84
CA LYS A 75 -0.56 12.35 0.27
C LYS A 75 -0.63 11.88 -1.18
N LYS A 76 -0.34 12.77 -2.12
CA LYS A 76 -0.33 12.45 -3.57
C LYS A 76 0.58 11.28 -3.95
N ILE A 77 1.71 11.13 -3.26
CA ILE A 77 2.61 9.99 -3.47
C ILE A 77 1.96 8.66 -3.11
N LEU A 78 1.08 8.62 -2.09
CA LEU A 78 0.36 7.38 -1.74
C LEU A 78 -0.67 7.04 -2.81
N CYS A 79 -1.37 8.02 -3.39
CA CYS A 79 -2.28 7.76 -4.50
C CYS A 79 -1.56 7.08 -5.67
N ALA A 80 -0.35 7.55 -6.01
CA ALA A 80 0.48 6.92 -7.03
C ALA A 80 0.90 5.49 -6.64
N LYS A 81 1.45 5.30 -5.43
CA LYS A 81 1.96 3.99 -4.98
C LYS A 81 0.85 2.94 -4.86
N ILE A 82 -0.29 3.32 -4.29
CA ILE A 82 -1.45 2.44 -4.13
C ILE A 82 -2.13 2.15 -5.46
N GLY A 83 -2.25 3.15 -6.33
CA GLY A 83 -2.75 2.93 -7.69
C GLY A 83 -1.91 1.89 -8.44
N PHE A 84 -0.58 2.01 -8.38
CA PHE A 84 0.32 1.01 -8.97
C PHE A 84 0.12 -0.38 -8.35
N LEU A 85 0.05 -0.50 -7.03
CA LEU A 85 -0.17 -1.76 -6.33
C LEU A 85 -1.49 -2.44 -6.75
N LEU A 86 -2.58 -1.68 -6.84
CA LEU A 86 -3.88 -2.20 -7.26
C LEU A 86 -3.89 -2.60 -8.75
N SER A 87 -3.20 -1.85 -9.61
CA SER A 87 -2.96 -2.24 -11.01
C SER A 87 -2.13 -3.52 -11.10
N TYR A 88 -1.14 -3.68 -10.21
CA TYR A 88 -0.32 -4.88 -10.17
C TYR A 88 -1.17 -6.13 -9.81
N PHE A 89 -2.03 -6.02 -8.79
CA PHE A 89 -2.95 -7.10 -8.38
C PHE A 89 -4.30 -7.10 -9.11
N GLU A 90 -4.41 -6.47 -10.28
CA GLU A 90 -5.68 -6.32 -11.00
C GLU A 90 -6.29 -7.68 -11.37
N LYS A 91 -5.48 -8.68 -11.76
CA LYS A 91 -5.95 -10.04 -12.02
C LYS A 91 -6.59 -10.71 -10.80
N ARG A 92 -6.19 -10.32 -9.58
CA ARG A 92 -6.65 -10.91 -8.33
C ARG A 92 -7.91 -10.26 -7.81
N TRP A 93 -7.96 -8.94 -7.78
CA TRP A 93 -9.06 -8.20 -7.14
C TRP A 93 -10.00 -7.50 -8.13
N GLY A 94 -9.67 -7.50 -9.42
CA GLY A 94 -10.47 -6.84 -10.45
C GLY A 94 -10.55 -5.33 -10.19
N PHE A 95 -9.48 -4.60 -10.49
CA PHE A 95 -9.38 -3.15 -10.23
C PHE A 95 -10.27 -2.33 -11.18
N PRO A 96 -11.43 -1.81 -10.74
CA PRO A 96 -12.41 -1.23 -11.66
C PRO A 96 -11.94 0.12 -12.21
N ASP A 97 -12.29 0.40 -13.46
CA ASP A 97 -11.87 1.61 -14.16
C ASP A 97 -12.35 2.91 -13.49
N ASN A 98 -13.52 2.91 -12.86
CA ASN A 98 -14.02 4.06 -12.10
C ASN A 98 -13.13 4.36 -10.90
N HIS A 99 -12.78 3.35 -10.08
CA HIS A 99 -11.86 3.52 -8.95
C HIS A 99 -10.45 3.91 -9.42
N LYS A 100 -9.97 3.33 -10.53
CA LYS A 100 -8.68 3.70 -11.14
C LYS A 100 -8.66 5.16 -11.56
N LYS A 101 -9.72 5.66 -12.21
CA LYS A 101 -9.86 7.07 -12.58
C LYS A 101 -9.92 7.98 -11.36
N GLU A 102 -10.63 7.57 -10.33
CA GLU A 102 -10.74 8.36 -9.10
C GLU A 102 -9.38 8.54 -8.43
N ILE A 103 -8.62 7.46 -8.23
CA ILE A 103 -7.26 7.55 -7.66
C ILE A 103 -6.36 8.41 -8.57
N LYS A 104 -6.47 8.27 -9.90
CA LYS A 104 -5.70 9.07 -10.87
C LYS A 104 -5.97 10.57 -10.78
N ALA A 105 -7.19 10.98 -10.43
CA ALA A 105 -7.55 12.40 -10.26
C ALA A 105 -6.76 13.09 -9.14
N HIS A 106 -6.20 12.33 -8.20
CA HIS A 106 -5.43 12.84 -7.06
C HIS A 106 -3.91 12.76 -7.24
N LEU A 107 -3.42 12.37 -8.43
CA LEU A 107 -1.99 12.28 -8.69
C LEU A 107 -1.28 13.63 -8.63
N GLY A 108 -0.01 13.59 -8.26
CA GLY A 108 0.89 14.73 -8.34
C GLY A 108 1.57 14.83 -9.69
N ALA A 109 2.05 16.03 -10.04
CA ALA A 109 2.81 16.25 -11.27
C ALA A 109 4.24 15.67 -11.23
N ARG A 110 4.77 15.36 -10.02
CA ARG A 110 6.14 14.87 -9.83
C ARG A 110 6.18 13.36 -10.00
N ILE A 111 7.22 12.87 -10.68
CA ILE A 111 7.60 11.46 -10.66
C ILE A 111 8.18 11.14 -9.28
N ASN A 112 7.69 10.07 -8.65
CA ASN A 112 8.20 9.59 -7.36
C ASN A 112 8.80 8.19 -7.49
N TYR A 113 9.41 7.67 -6.43
CA TYR A 113 9.91 6.30 -6.35
C TYR A 113 8.95 5.43 -5.56
N LEU A 114 8.80 4.16 -5.98
CA LEU A 114 7.98 3.19 -5.25
C LEU A 114 8.64 2.78 -3.93
N SER A 115 9.94 2.46 -3.96
CA SER A 115 10.76 2.19 -2.77
C SER A 115 11.38 3.46 -2.19
N ASP A 116 11.82 3.38 -0.94
CA ASP A 116 12.60 4.44 -0.28
C ASP A 116 14.10 4.37 -0.64
N GLU A 117 14.53 3.28 -1.27
CA GLU A 117 15.92 3.01 -1.67
C GLU A 117 16.19 3.55 -3.07
N ARG A 118 17.36 4.19 -3.25
CA ARG A 118 17.82 4.59 -4.58
C ARG A 118 18.49 3.40 -5.24
N GLU A 119 17.77 2.78 -6.14
CA GLU A 119 18.18 1.59 -6.88
C GLU A 119 17.83 1.72 -8.36
N GLU A 120 18.27 0.76 -9.18
CA GLU A 120 17.91 0.71 -10.59
C GLU A 120 16.39 0.55 -10.75
N ALA A 121 15.78 1.46 -11.50
CA ALA A 121 14.33 1.56 -11.60
C ALA A 121 13.87 2.00 -13.00
N ILE A 122 12.67 1.54 -13.38
CA ILE A 122 12.02 1.85 -14.65
C ILE A 122 10.77 2.69 -14.39
N LEU A 123 10.57 3.72 -15.22
CA LEU A 123 9.39 4.58 -15.14
C LEU A 123 8.12 3.83 -15.55
N ASN A 124 7.19 3.66 -14.61
CA ASN A 124 5.78 3.44 -14.89
C ASN A 124 5.11 4.79 -15.18
N LYS A 125 4.82 5.04 -16.46
CA LYS A 125 4.21 6.30 -16.91
C LYS A 125 2.75 6.45 -16.47
N GLU A 126 2.04 5.35 -16.24
CA GLU A 126 0.63 5.36 -15.85
C GLU A 126 0.42 5.99 -14.47
N TRP A 127 1.30 5.69 -13.53
CA TRP A 127 1.22 6.17 -12.15
C TRP A 127 2.29 7.22 -11.80
N GLY A 128 3.18 7.55 -12.75
CA GLY A 128 4.26 8.52 -12.52
C GLY A 128 5.26 8.03 -11.46
N LEU A 129 5.65 6.76 -11.53
CA LEU A 129 6.50 6.12 -10.53
C LEU A 129 7.71 5.42 -11.12
N MET A 130 8.86 5.61 -10.50
CA MET A 130 10.05 4.78 -10.71
C MET A 130 9.88 3.48 -9.92
N ILE A 131 9.81 2.36 -10.65
CA ILE A 131 9.61 1.02 -10.11
C ILE A 131 10.95 0.29 -10.12
N PRO A 132 11.44 -0.21 -8.96
CA PRO A 132 12.65 -1.02 -8.90
C PRO A 132 12.65 -2.19 -9.89
N VAL A 133 13.76 -2.40 -10.60
CA VAL A 133 13.88 -3.52 -11.54
C VAL A 133 13.76 -4.87 -10.82
N ARG A 134 14.34 -4.99 -9.63
CA ARG A 134 14.25 -6.22 -8.80
C ARG A 134 12.80 -6.65 -8.54
N LEU A 135 11.89 -5.69 -8.37
CA LEU A 135 10.49 -5.99 -8.09
C LEU A 135 9.85 -6.72 -9.29
N LYS A 136 10.23 -6.39 -10.53
CA LYS A 136 9.73 -7.10 -11.71
C LYS A 136 10.26 -8.53 -11.76
N SER A 137 11.56 -8.70 -11.54
CA SER A 137 12.20 -10.02 -11.56
C SER A 137 11.58 -10.99 -10.55
N LEU A 138 11.23 -10.51 -9.35
CA LEU A 138 10.62 -11.32 -8.30
C LEU A 138 9.16 -11.69 -8.54
N LEU A 139 8.47 -10.93 -9.38
CA LEU A 139 7.02 -11.07 -9.63
C LEU A 139 6.73 -11.83 -10.93
N GLU A 140 7.75 -12.06 -11.76
CA GLU A 140 7.70 -12.94 -12.94
C GLU A 140 7.96 -14.42 -12.60
N GLU A 141 8.32 -14.74 -11.35
CA GLU A 141 8.58 -16.11 -10.86
C GLU A 141 7.31 -16.85 -10.35
N TYR A 142 6.11 -16.27 -10.55
CA TYR A 142 4.80 -16.84 -10.19
C TYR A 142 3.82 -16.78 -11.36
#